data_AF-A0A1I7KWY8-F1
#
_entry.id   AF-A0A1I7KWY8-F1
#
_cell.length_a   1.000
_cell.length_b   1.000
_cell.length_c   1.000
_cell.angle_alpha   90.00
_cell.angle_beta   90.00
_cell.angle_gamma   90.00
#
_symmetry.space_group_name_H-M   'P 1'
#
loop_
_entity.id
_entity.type
_entity.pdbx_description
1 polymer ?
#
loop_
_entity_poly.entity_id
_entity_poly.type
_entity_poly.pdbx_seq_one_letter_code
_entity_poly.pdbx_strand_id
1 'polypeptide(L)'
;MAALLSITVAAILTVLQQYSFISLPAEVLMGVRWAVVGVLLLYGLQKRSLTTWILVSMVVGCAIGYDFPGFAVSLNVLSKIFLKLIKTIIAPLIFATLVVGIAGHSNLKQVGSMGWKAILYFEIVTTLALFIGLAAINISRAGVGIDPGLAQSQEEIAPVAAQSTSDIILHV
;
A
#
# COMPACT_ATOMS: atom_id res chain seq x y z
N MET A 1 20.24 -11.57 -4.80
CA MET A 1 20.18 -13.05 -4.82
C MET A 1 20.01 -13.61 -3.41
N ALA A 2 20.90 -13.31 -2.44
CA ALA A 2 20.78 -13.78 -1.05
C ALA A 2 19.47 -13.38 -0.32
N ALA A 3 19.00 -12.13 -0.44
CA ALA A 3 17.73 -11.72 0.18
C ALA A 3 16.49 -12.37 -0.44
N LEU A 4 16.56 -12.65 -1.75
CA LEU A 4 15.48 -13.32 -2.45
C LEU A 4 15.42 -14.79 -1.99
N LEU A 5 16.59 -15.45 -1.87
CA LEU A 5 16.71 -16.78 -1.28
C LEU A 5 16.19 -16.83 0.17
N SER A 6 16.49 -15.86 1.03
CA SER A 6 16.00 -15.87 2.41
C SER A 6 14.48 -15.67 2.51
N ILE A 7 13.90 -14.80 1.66
CA ILE A 7 12.44 -14.59 1.60
C ILE A 7 11.75 -15.83 1.03
N THR A 8 12.32 -16.46 0.01
CA THR A 8 11.79 -17.69 -0.59
C THR A 8 11.88 -18.87 0.39
N VAL A 9 12.97 -19.01 1.14
CA VAL A 9 13.11 -20.06 2.18
C VAL A 9 12.12 -19.83 3.33
N ALA A 10 11.93 -18.59 3.76
CA ALA A 10 10.93 -18.25 4.77
C ALA A 10 9.50 -18.57 4.29
N ALA A 11 9.16 -18.17 3.06
CA ALA A 11 7.86 -18.46 2.46
C ALA A 11 7.62 -19.97 2.30
N ILE A 12 8.63 -20.73 1.89
CA ILE A 12 8.57 -22.19 1.77
C ILE A 12 8.34 -22.85 3.14
N LEU A 13 9.05 -22.42 4.19
CA LEU A 13 8.87 -22.96 5.54
C LEU A 13 7.47 -22.68 6.10
N THR A 14 6.94 -21.47 5.89
CA THR A 14 5.58 -21.10 6.33
C THR A 14 4.50 -21.84 5.54
N VAL A 15 4.69 -22.02 4.23
CA VAL A 15 3.75 -22.77 3.36
C VAL A 15 3.77 -24.27 3.64
N LEU A 16 4.95 -24.85 3.94
CA LEU A 16 5.07 -26.26 4.34
C LEU A 16 4.40 -26.54 5.68
N GLN A 17 4.33 -25.55 6.57
CA GLN A 17 3.61 -25.67 7.84
C GLN A 17 2.08 -25.58 7.65
N GLN A 18 1.61 -24.74 6.73
CA GLN A 18 0.19 -24.64 6.35
C GLN A 18 -0.36 -25.97 5.78
N TYR A 19 0.51 -26.83 5.26
CA TYR A 19 0.16 -28.12 4.63
C TYR A 19 0.23 -29.35 5.57
N SER A 20 0.24 -29.15 6.90
CA SER A 20 0.04 -30.18 7.93
C SER A 20 0.94 -31.44 7.86
N PHE A 21 2.27 -31.28 7.66
CA PHE A 21 3.20 -32.42 7.80
C PHE A 21 4.03 -32.43 9.11
N ILE A 22 4.22 -31.29 9.81
CA ILE A 22 4.93 -31.23 11.10
C ILE A 22 4.28 -30.19 12.03
N SER A 23 3.84 -30.63 13.21
CA SER A 23 3.43 -29.77 14.33
C SER A 23 4.66 -29.17 15.02
N LEU A 24 5.18 -28.06 14.52
CA LEU A 24 6.25 -27.32 15.20
C LEU A 24 5.69 -26.56 16.42
N PRO A 25 6.38 -26.54 17.57
CA PRO A 25 6.03 -25.69 18.71
C PRO A 25 6.01 -24.21 18.30
N ALA A 26 5.05 -23.43 18.82
CA ALA A 26 4.86 -22.01 18.50
C ALA A 26 6.15 -21.17 18.70
N GLU A 27 6.98 -21.54 19.69
CA GLU A 27 8.27 -20.90 19.97
C GLU A 27 9.27 -21.03 18.83
N VAL A 28 9.31 -22.18 18.15
CA VAL A 28 10.21 -22.42 17.01
C VAL A 28 9.78 -21.57 15.82
N LEU A 29 8.47 -21.38 15.65
CA LEU A 29 7.92 -20.58 14.57
C LEU A 29 8.19 -19.09 14.72
N MET A 30 8.03 -18.59 15.95
CA MET A 30 8.43 -17.24 16.31
C MET A 30 9.93 -17.05 16.10
N GLY A 31 10.76 -18.00 16.55
CA GLY A 31 12.21 -17.98 16.33
C GLY A 31 12.61 -17.92 14.84
N VAL A 32 11.95 -18.70 13.98
CA VAL A 32 12.20 -18.68 12.52
C VAL A 32 11.81 -17.34 11.91
N ARG A 33 10.65 -16.78 12.26
CA ARG A 33 10.21 -15.45 11.76
C ARG A 33 11.19 -14.35 12.13
N TRP A 34 11.60 -14.30 13.40
CA TRP A 34 12.57 -13.29 13.88
C TRP A 34 13.97 -13.51 13.31
N ALA A 35 14.38 -14.76 13.06
CA ALA A 35 15.61 -15.05 12.33
C ALA A 35 15.57 -14.52 10.89
N VAL A 36 14.44 -14.70 10.19
CA VAL A 36 14.24 -14.15 8.83
C VAL A 36 14.30 -12.62 8.85
N VAL A 37 13.62 -11.98 9.80
CA VAL A 37 13.69 -10.53 9.99
C VAL A 37 15.12 -10.08 10.27
N GLY A 38 15.87 -10.79 11.12
CA GLY A 38 17.27 -10.51 11.40
C GLY A 38 18.16 -10.58 10.15
N VAL A 39 18.00 -11.62 9.33
CA VAL A 39 18.72 -11.75 8.04
C VAL A 39 18.36 -10.62 7.09
N LEU A 40 17.08 -10.23 7.01
CA LEU A 40 16.63 -9.11 6.19
C LEU A 40 17.19 -7.77 6.66
N LEU A 41 17.28 -7.55 7.97
CA LEU A 41 17.90 -6.35 8.54
C LEU A 41 19.39 -6.30 8.25
N LEU A 42 20.12 -7.42 8.37
CA LEU A 42 21.54 -7.50 7.98
C LEU A 42 21.73 -7.20 6.49
N TYR A 43 20.84 -7.73 5.64
CA TYR A 43 20.86 -7.43 4.21
C TYR A 43 20.58 -5.94 3.93
N GLY A 44 19.63 -5.32 4.64
CA GLY A 44 19.37 -3.88 4.54
C GLY A 44 20.53 -3.01 5.04
N LEU A 45 21.27 -3.46 6.06
CA LEU A 45 22.48 -2.78 6.54
C LEU A 45 23.64 -2.87 5.54
N GLN A 46 23.77 -4.02 4.86
CA GLN A 46 24.77 -4.21 3.81
C GLN A 46 24.41 -3.44 2.52
N LYS A 47 23.12 -3.37 2.17
CA LYS A 47 22.60 -2.59 1.04
C LYS A 47 21.94 -1.31 1.52
N ARG A 48 22.70 -0.22 1.54
CA ARG A 48 22.26 1.15 1.90
C ARG A 48 21.35 1.82 0.86
N SER A 49 20.43 1.07 0.23
CA SER A 49 19.45 1.63 -0.70
C SER A 49 18.07 1.77 -0.05
N LEU A 50 17.41 2.90 -0.32
CA LEU A 50 16.10 3.23 0.26
C LEU A 50 15.05 2.16 -0.09
N THR A 51 15.04 1.68 -1.33
CA THR A 51 14.11 0.63 -1.79
C THR A 51 14.26 -0.65 -0.96
N THR A 52 15.49 -1.05 -0.63
CA THR A 52 15.72 -2.23 0.22
C THR A 52 15.17 -1.99 1.63
N TRP A 53 15.43 -0.81 2.20
CA TRP A 53 14.93 -0.44 3.53
C TRP A 53 13.40 -0.39 3.61
N ILE A 54 12.72 0.07 2.56
CA ILE A 54 11.25 0.08 2.50
C ILE A 54 10.71 -1.36 2.55
N LEU A 55 11.25 -2.25 1.72
CA LEU A 55 10.81 -3.66 1.70
C LEU A 55 11.12 -4.38 3.01
N VAL A 56 12.32 -4.18 3.57
CA VAL A 56 12.69 -4.76 4.87
C VAL A 56 11.79 -4.24 5.98
N SER A 57 11.52 -2.93 6.04
CA SER A 57 10.62 -2.33 7.03
C SER A 57 9.19 -2.84 6.91
N MET A 58 8.69 -3.09 5.69
CA MET A 58 7.37 -3.67 5.46
C MET A 58 7.27 -5.08 6.06
N VAL A 59 8.27 -5.93 5.83
CA VAL A 59 8.31 -7.29 6.40
C VAL A 59 8.42 -7.26 7.92
N VAL A 60 9.26 -6.38 8.48
CA VAL A 60 9.39 -6.16 9.92
C VAL A 60 8.04 -5.73 10.52
N GLY A 61 7.35 -4.78 9.88
CA GLY A 61 6.03 -4.31 10.32
C GLY A 61 4.98 -5.42 10.34
N CYS A 62 4.93 -6.27 9.31
CA CYS A 62 4.05 -7.43 9.27
C CYS A 62 4.40 -8.45 10.38
N ALA A 63 5.69 -8.70 10.64
CA ALA A 63 6.12 -9.60 11.70
C ALA A 63 5.69 -9.10 13.08
N ILE A 64 5.95 -7.82 13.40
CA ILE A 64 5.54 -7.19 14.66
C ILE A 64 4.00 -7.19 14.79
N GLY A 65 3.28 -6.87 13.72
CA GLY A 65 1.81 -6.86 13.69
C GLY A 65 1.18 -8.19 14.06
N TYR A 66 1.81 -9.30 13.68
CA TYR A 66 1.33 -10.63 13.99
C TYR A 66 1.78 -11.16 15.36
N ASP A 67 3.05 -10.99 15.72
CA ASP A 67 3.57 -11.55 17.00
C ASP A 67 3.16 -10.73 18.22
N PHE A 68 3.07 -9.40 18.07
CA PHE A 68 2.82 -8.46 19.17
C PHE A 68 1.67 -7.50 18.83
N PRO A 69 0.42 -7.99 18.68
CA PRO A 69 -0.71 -7.18 18.21
C PRO A 69 -0.99 -5.98 19.12
N GLY A 70 -0.88 -6.13 20.44
CA GLY A 70 -1.09 -5.02 21.39
C GLY A 70 -0.08 -3.87 21.23
N PHE A 71 1.18 -4.19 20.95
CA PHE A 71 2.21 -3.19 20.65
C PHE A 71 2.06 -2.62 19.22
N ALA A 72 1.59 -3.43 18.27
CA ALA A 72 1.36 -2.97 16.91
C ALA A 72 0.27 -1.90 16.81
N VAL A 73 -0.78 -1.97 17.66
CA VAL A 73 -1.84 -0.96 17.71
C VAL A 73 -1.28 0.42 18.13
N SER A 74 -0.36 0.47 19.09
CA SER A 74 0.25 1.75 19.50
C SER A 74 1.17 2.36 18.43
N LEU A 75 1.69 1.55 17.49
CA LEU A 75 2.40 2.05 16.31
C LEU A 75 1.50 2.76 15.29
N ASN A 76 0.17 2.71 15.43
CA ASN A 76 -0.75 3.45 14.56
C ASN A 76 -0.45 4.97 14.54
N VAL A 77 0.01 5.53 15.66
CA VAL A 77 0.43 6.94 15.74
C VAL A 77 1.53 7.26 14.72
N LEU A 78 2.51 6.36 14.55
CA LEU A 78 3.59 6.51 13.59
C LEU A 78 3.05 6.50 12.15
N SER A 79 2.13 5.59 11.83
CA SER A 79 1.45 5.54 10.54
C SER A 79 0.67 6.84 10.26
N LYS A 80 -0.07 7.36 11.25
CA LYS A 80 -0.79 8.63 11.10
C LYS A 80 0.16 9.81 10.85
N ILE A 81 1.29 9.87 11.55
CA ILE A 81 2.32 10.90 11.32
C ILE A 81 2.86 10.79 9.89
N PHE A 82 3.27 9.60 9.45
CA PHE A 82 3.79 9.37 8.11
C PHE A 82 2.80 9.80 7.01
N LEU A 83 1.53 9.41 7.14
CA LEU A 83 0.49 9.79 6.18
C LEU A 83 0.24 11.31 6.19
N LYS A 84 0.27 11.97 7.35
CA LYS A 84 0.17 13.44 7.43
C LYS A 84 1.32 14.12 6.72
N LEU A 85 2.56 13.66 6.91
CA LEU A 85 3.74 14.21 6.24
C LEU A 85 3.63 14.10 4.72
N ILE A 86 3.21 12.94 4.20
CA ILE A 86 2.95 12.77 2.76
C ILE A 86 1.85 13.73 2.30
N LYS A 87 0.71 13.76 3.00
CA LYS A 87 -0.45 14.59 2.63
C LYS A 87 -0.11 16.07 2.55
N THR A 88 0.75 16.58 3.43
CA THR A 88 1.19 17.99 3.40
C THR A 88 2.01 18.32 2.16
N ILE A 89 2.80 17.38 1.62
CA ILE A 89 3.67 17.60 0.47
C ILE A 89 2.92 17.45 -0.86
N ILE A 90 1.89 16.61 -0.91
CA ILE A 90 1.16 16.29 -2.16
C ILE A 90 0.60 17.55 -2.83
N ALA A 91 -0.08 18.44 -2.10
CA ALA A 91 -0.75 19.59 -2.70
C ALA A 91 0.23 20.60 -3.35
N PRO A 92 1.30 21.08 -2.66
CA PRO A 92 2.31 21.93 -3.28
C PRO A 92 3.01 21.27 -4.47
N LEU A 93 3.28 19.96 -4.39
CA LEU A 93 3.95 19.22 -5.46
C LEU A 93 3.08 19.13 -6.72
N ILE A 94 1.79 18.83 -6.59
CA ILE A 94 0.85 18.79 -7.72
C ILE A 94 0.74 20.18 -8.35
N PHE A 95 0.58 21.23 -7.54
CA PHE A 95 0.50 22.60 -8.07
C PHE A 95 1.78 22.99 -8.83
N ALA A 96 2.96 22.79 -8.23
CA ALA A 96 4.22 23.13 -8.86
C ALA A 96 4.45 22.35 -10.16
N THR A 97 4.14 21.06 -10.18
CA THR A 97 4.28 20.23 -11.40
C THR A 97 3.33 20.66 -12.51
N LEU A 98 2.09 21.06 -12.19
CA LEU A 98 1.15 21.61 -13.16
C LEU A 98 1.64 22.95 -13.72
N VAL A 99 2.09 23.87 -12.86
CA VAL A 99 2.60 25.19 -13.29
C VAL A 99 3.81 25.01 -14.19
N VAL A 100 4.80 24.21 -13.79
CA VAL A 100 6.00 23.93 -14.61
C VAL A 100 5.62 23.23 -15.91
N GLY A 101 4.66 22.29 -15.87
CA GLY A 101 4.18 21.58 -17.05
C GLY A 101 3.52 22.48 -18.09
N ILE A 102 2.71 23.45 -17.66
CA ILE A 102 2.06 24.42 -18.54
C ILE A 102 3.07 25.46 -19.03
N ALA A 103 3.87 26.04 -18.13
CA ALA A 103 4.85 27.08 -18.47
C ALA A 103 5.97 26.58 -19.39
N GLY A 104 6.29 25.29 -19.36
CA GLY A 104 7.29 24.66 -20.23
C GLY A 104 6.87 24.55 -21.70
N HIS A 105 5.62 24.82 -22.04
CA HIS A 105 5.11 24.77 -23.41
C HIS A 105 4.74 26.19 -23.90
N SER A 106 5.33 26.63 -25.01
CA SER A 106 5.08 27.97 -25.57
C SER A 106 3.71 28.11 -26.24
N ASN A 107 3.03 27.00 -26.54
CA ASN A 107 1.74 26.99 -27.22
C ASN A 107 0.65 26.30 -26.38
N LEU A 108 -0.32 27.08 -25.92
CA LEU A 108 -1.48 26.60 -25.15
C LEU A 108 -2.30 25.53 -25.89
N LYS A 109 -2.34 25.56 -27.23
CA LYS A 109 -3.03 24.55 -28.03
C LYS A 109 -2.39 23.16 -27.88
N GLN A 110 -1.07 23.12 -27.68
CA GLN A 110 -0.34 21.87 -27.46
C GLN A 110 -0.67 21.28 -26.09
N VAL A 111 -0.71 22.11 -25.04
CA VAL A 111 -1.12 21.72 -23.69
C VAL A 111 -2.55 21.16 -23.68
N GLY A 112 -3.50 21.85 -24.33
CA GLY A 112 -4.88 21.38 -24.45
C GLY A 112 -5.01 20.04 -25.18
N SER A 113 -4.23 19.83 -26.25
CA SER A 113 -4.22 18.56 -26.99
C SER A 113 -3.66 17.38 -26.19
N MET A 114 -2.71 17.65 -25.28
CA MET A 114 -2.23 16.63 -24.36
C MET A 114 -3.23 16.34 -23.25
N GLY A 115 -3.96 17.36 -22.76
CA GLY A 115 -5.01 17.19 -21.76
C GLY A 115 -6.09 16.21 -22.22
N TRP A 116 -6.65 16.39 -23.41
CA TRP A 116 -7.68 15.46 -23.92
C TRP A 116 -7.15 14.02 -24.11
N LYS A 117 -5.92 13.86 -24.63
CA LYS A 117 -5.28 12.55 -24.75
C LYS A 117 -5.07 11.89 -23.38
N ALA A 118 -4.70 12.68 -22.37
CA ALA A 118 -4.54 12.20 -21.00
C ALA A 118 -5.88 11.80 -20.37
N ILE A 119 -6.96 12.58 -20.59
CA ILE A 119 -8.31 12.22 -20.13
C ILE A 119 -8.77 10.91 -20.77
N LEU A 120 -8.64 10.78 -22.10
CA LEU A 120 -9.03 9.56 -22.80
C LEU A 120 -8.21 8.36 -22.32
N TYR A 121 -6.90 8.53 -22.12
CA TYR A 121 -6.03 7.50 -21.57
C TYR A 121 -6.44 7.12 -20.14
N PHE A 122 -6.69 8.11 -19.28
CA PHE A 122 -7.10 7.89 -17.90
C PHE A 122 -8.39 7.09 -17.85
N GLU A 123 -9.42 7.49 -18.61
CA GLU A 123 -10.72 6.84 -18.64
C GLU A 123 -10.63 5.37 -19.09
N ILE A 124 -9.87 5.10 -20.14
CA ILE A 124 -9.69 3.73 -20.65
C ILE A 124 -8.96 2.87 -19.60
N VAL A 125 -7.87 3.38 -19.02
CA VAL A 125 -7.06 2.64 -18.06
C VAL A 125 -7.80 2.42 -16.75
N THR A 126 -8.55 3.40 -16.24
CA THR A 126 -9.35 3.26 -15.02
C THR A 126 -10.52 2.30 -15.23
N THR A 127 -11.18 2.35 -16.39
CA THR A 127 -12.23 1.39 -16.73
C THR A 127 -11.67 -0.03 -16.74
N LEU A 128 -10.55 -0.27 -17.43
CA LEU A 128 -9.90 -1.58 -17.43
C LEU A 128 -9.46 -2.02 -16.03
N ALA A 129 -8.88 -1.12 -15.24
CA ALA A 129 -8.48 -1.41 -13.87
C ALA A 129 -9.68 -1.79 -12.99
N LEU A 130 -10.82 -1.13 -13.16
CA LEU A 130 -12.05 -1.42 -12.42
C LEU A 130 -12.61 -2.80 -12.79
N PHE A 131 -12.62 -3.17 -14.07
CA PHE A 131 -12.99 -4.52 -14.50
C PHE A 131 -12.07 -5.60 -13.92
N ILE A 132 -10.76 -5.40 -13.95
CA ILE A 132 -9.79 -6.34 -13.39
C ILE A 132 -9.97 -6.47 -11.87
N GLY A 133 -10.10 -5.35 -11.16
CA GLY A 133 -10.31 -5.33 -9.70
C GLY A 133 -11.61 -6.02 -9.30
N LEU A 134 -12.71 -5.74 -10.01
CA LEU A 134 -14.01 -6.36 -9.77
C LEU A 134 -13.96 -7.87 -10.04
N ALA A 135 -13.36 -8.30 -11.14
CA ALA A 135 -13.19 -9.71 -11.46
C ALA A 135 -12.33 -10.43 -10.39
N ALA A 136 -11.22 -9.82 -9.96
CA ALA A 136 -10.35 -10.39 -8.95
C ALA A 136 -11.07 -10.56 -7.60
N ILE A 137 -11.85 -9.57 -7.15
CA ILE A 137 -12.63 -9.66 -5.91
C ILE A 137 -13.73 -10.72 -6.04
N ASN A 138 -14.42 -10.79 -7.17
CA ASN A 138 -15.51 -11.75 -7.36
C ASN A 138 -15.00 -13.20 -7.41
N ILE A 139 -13.85 -13.44 -8.05
CA ILE A 139 -13.22 -14.76 -8.12
C ILE A 139 -12.63 -15.17 -6.77
N SER A 140 -11.85 -14.28 -6.14
CA SER A 140 -11.21 -14.57 -4.85
C SER A 140 -12.19 -14.61 -3.68
N ARG A 141 -13.39 -14.03 -3.85
CA ARG A 141 -14.39 -13.80 -2.78
C ARG A 141 -13.77 -13.11 -1.57
N ALA A 142 -12.82 -12.20 -1.81
CA ALA A 142 -12.12 -11.46 -0.78
C ALA A 142 -13.12 -10.70 0.10
N GLY A 143 -13.09 -10.95 1.41
CA GLY A 143 -14.00 -10.33 2.39
C GLY A 143 -15.13 -11.22 2.90
N VAL A 144 -15.39 -12.38 2.30
CA VAL A 144 -16.38 -13.34 2.83
C VAL A 144 -15.87 -13.92 4.16
N GLY A 145 -16.64 -13.75 5.24
CA GLY A 145 -16.32 -14.26 6.58
C GLY A 145 -15.57 -13.28 7.49
N ILE A 146 -15.38 -12.02 7.07
CA ILE A 146 -14.85 -10.96 7.94
C ILE A 146 -16.02 -10.32 8.70
N ASP A 147 -15.94 -10.31 10.03
CA ASP A 147 -16.93 -9.67 10.89
C ASP A 147 -16.86 -8.13 10.75
N PRO A 148 -17.91 -7.44 10.26
CA PRO A 148 -17.87 -6.00 10.01
C PRO A 148 -17.72 -5.17 11.30
N GLY A 149 -17.99 -5.75 12.47
CA GLY A 149 -17.82 -5.09 13.77
C GLY A 149 -16.37 -4.75 14.13
N LEU A 150 -15.38 -5.44 13.53
CA LEU A 150 -13.96 -5.13 13.75
C LEU A 150 -13.48 -3.87 13.01
N ALA A 151 -14.24 -3.38 12.02
CA ALA A 151 -13.89 -2.22 11.19
C ALA A 151 -14.38 -0.87 11.76
N GLN A 152 -15.28 -0.89 12.75
CA GLN A 152 -15.87 0.33 13.33
C GLN A 152 -14.90 1.17 14.17
N SER A 153 -13.69 0.66 14.46
CA SER A 153 -12.68 1.36 15.28
C SER A 153 -11.76 2.30 14.50
N GLN A 154 -11.92 2.40 13.17
CA GLN A 154 -11.23 3.41 12.36
C GLN A 154 -12.20 4.54 12.03
N GLU A 155 -11.76 5.77 12.30
CA GLU A 155 -12.40 7.06 12.01
C GLU A 155 -13.58 6.90 11.05
N GLU A 156 -14.80 7.01 11.59
CA GLU A 156 -16.03 7.11 10.81
C GLU A 156 -15.78 8.18 9.74
N ILE A 157 -15.50 7.75 8.51
CA ILE A 157 -15.38 8.65 7.38
C ILE A 157 -16.79 9.16 7.21
N ALA A 158 -17.04 10.39 7.68
CA ALA A 158 -18.34 11.02 7.58
C ALA A 158 -18.90 10.75 6.18
N PRO A 159 -20.14 10.26 6.05
CA PRO A 159 -20.70 9.89 4.77
C PRO A 159 -20.54 11.08 3.83
N VAL A 160 -19.71 10.90 2.81
CA VAL A 160 -19.50 11.93 1.78
C VAL A 160 -20.86 12.08 1.09
N ALA A 161 -21.56 13.17 1.39
CA ALA A 161 -22.84 13.46 0.77
C ALA A 161 -22.65 13.45 -0.74
N ALA A 162 -23.51 12.72 -1.46
CA ALA A 162 -23.45 12.66 -2.92
C ALA A 162 -23.66 14.08 -3.48
N GLN A 163 -22.57 14.70 -3.95
CA GLN A 163 -22.63 16.01 -4.60
C GLN A 163 -23.27 15.84 -5.98
N SER A 164 -24.28 16.65 -6.28
CA SER A 164 -24.89 16.68 -7.61
C SER A 164 -23.93 17.29 -8.62
N THR A 165 -24.08 16.97 -9.90
CA THR A 165 -23.27 17.56 -10.99
C THR A 165 -23.32 19.09 -10.96
N SER A 166 -24.47 19.65 -10.57
CA SER A 166 -24.64 21.10 -10.36
C SER A 166 -23.76 21.63 -9.23
N ASP A 167 -23.61 20.88 -8.13
CA ASP A 167 -22.77 21.28 -6.99
C ASP A 167 -21.28 21.25 -7.34
N ILE A 168 -20.86 20.32 -8.20
CA ILE A 168 -19.48 20.22 -8.69
C ILE A 168 -19.14 21.42 -9.58
N ILE A 169 -20.04 21.81 -10.49
CA ILE A 169 -19.83 22.96 -11.37
C ILE A 169 -19.78 24.26 -10.56
N LEU A 170 -20.62 24.40 -9.53
CA LEU A 170 -20.64 25.58 -8.67
C LEU A 170 -19.42 25.68 -7.71
N HIS A 171 -18.64 24.61 -7.54
CA HIS A 171 -17.41 24.59 -6.72
C HIS A 171 -16.13 24.94 -7.50
N VAL A 172 -16.20 25.05 -8.82
CA VAL A 172 -15.08 25.43 -9.70
C VAL A 172 -15.05 26.95 -9.88
#